data_AF-A0A0T5ZU01-F1
#
_entry.id   AF-A0A0T5ZU01-F1
#
_cell.length_a   1.000
_cell.length_b   1.000
_cell.length_c   1.000
_cell.angle_alpha   90.00
_cell.angle_beta   90.00
_cell.angle_gamma   90.00
#
_symmetry.space_group_name_H-M   'P 1'
#
loop_
_entity.id
_entity.type
_entity.pdbx_description
1 polymer ?
#
loop_
_entity_poly.entity_id
_entity_poly.type
_entity_poly.pdbx_seq_one_letter_code
_entity_poly.pdbx_strand_id
1 'polypeptide(L)'
;MKFVVIDGSFGEGGGQILRTSLSLSIITGKPFEIINIRAGRENPGLRPQHLASVHSAARISSACLEGAELGSLRLRFIPNEVEPGEYRLDVSTAGATSLVLQTIFFHWLSRENLVPLLL
;
A
#
# COMPACT_ATOMS: atom_id res chain seq x y z
N MET A 1 -16.23 -11.75 -4.63
CA MET A 1 -14.92 -11.16 -5.00
C MET A 1 -13.82 -12.11 -4.53
N LYS A 2 -12.78 -12.38 -5.33
CA LYS A 2 -11.71 -13.32 -4.98
C LYS A 2 -10.45 -12.55 -4.59
N PHE A 3 -9.97 -12.74 -3.37
CA PHE A 3 -8.73 -12.11 -2.89
C PHE A 3 -7.50 -12.89 -3.37
N VAL A 4 -6.46 -12.15 -3.75
CA VAL A 4 -5.11 -12.71 -3.79
C VAL A 4 -4.59 -12.76 -2.36
N VAL A 5 -4.25 -13.95 -1.86
CA VAL A 5 -3.73 -14.12 -0.50
C VAL A 5 -2.21 -14.09 -0.54
N ILE A 6 -1.60 -13.27 0.31
CA ILE A 6 -0.17 -13.01 0.36
C ILE A 6 0.34 -13.31 1.76
N ASP A 7 1.39 -14.12 1.87
CA ASP A 7 2.08 -14.37 3.13
C ASP A 7 3.19 -13.33 3.35
N GLY A 8 2.99 -12.45 4.33
CA GLY A 8 3.89 -11.37 4.70
C GLY A 8 5.13 -11.81 5.48
N SER A 9 5.26 -13.10 5.83
CA SER A 9 6.47 -13.64 6.44
C SER A 9 7.55 -14.02 5.43
N PHE A 10 7.22 -14.07 4.13
CA PHE A 10 8.15 -14.51 3.10
C PHE A 10 9.30 -13.51 2.87
N GLY A 11 10.49 -14.01 2.53
CA GLY A 11 11.68 -13.19 2.27
C GLY A 11 12.13 -12.38 3.50
N GLU A 12 12.41 -11.09 3.30
CA GLU A 12 12.97 -10.18 4.32
C GLU A 12 12.05 -9.87 5.53
N GLY A 13 10.80 -10.34 5.49
CA GLY A 13 9.79 -10.08 6.53
C GLY A 13 9.60 -8.58 6.82
N GLY A 14 9.89 -7.72 5.84
CA GLY A 14 9.88 -6.27 5.97
C GLY A 14 8.57 -5.64 5.46
N GLY A 15 8.62 -4.34 5.15
CA GLY A 15 7.48 -3.62 4.58
C GLY A 15 7.37 -3.70 3.05
N GLN A 16 8.33 -4.32 2.36
CA GLN A 16 8.41 -4.29 0.89
C GLN A 16 7.28 -5.07 0.23
N ILE A 17 6.97 -6.28 0.72
CA ILE A 17 5.86 -7.09 0.21
C ILE A 17 4.57 -6.27 0.23
N LEU A 18 4.24 -5.67 1.39
CA LEU A 18 3.06 -4.84 1.53
C LEU A 18 2.99 -3.72 0.48
N ARG A 19 4.08 -2.95 0.30
CA ARG A 19 4.11 -1.84 -0.67
C ARG A 19 3.92 -2.32 -2.10
N THR A 20 4.62 -3.38 -2.50
CA THR A 20 4.46 -3.96 -3.84
C THR A 20 3.06 -4.51 -4.06
N SER A 21 2.46 -5.15 -3.05
CA SER A 21 1.07 -5.64 -3.12
C SER A 21 0.08 -4.50 -3.31
N LEU A 22 0.24 -3.38 -2.59
CA LEU A 22 -0.58 -2.18 -2.79
C LEU A 22 -0.46 -1.65 -4.22
N SER A 23 0.76 -1.47 -4.74
CA SER A 23 0.99 -1.00 -6.11
C SER A 23 0.31 -1.89 -7.15
N LEU A 24 0.54 -3.21 -7.07
CA LEU A 24 0.01 -4.16 -8.03
C LEU A 24 -1.51 -4.27 -7.93
N SER A 25 -2.07 -4.19 -6.72
CA SER A 25 -3.51 -4.18 -6.51
C SER A 25 -4.17 -2.99 -7.21
N ILE A 26 -3.60 -1.79 -7.05
CA ILE A 26 -4.07 -0.58 -7.73
C ILE A 26 -3.96 -0.71 -9.26
N ILE A 27 -2.82 -1.18 -9.77
CA ILE A 27 -2.59 -1.32 -11.22
C ILE A 27 -3.53 -2.35 -11.84
N THR A 28 -3.77 -3.48 -11.15
CA THR A 28 -4.53 -4.61 -11.69
C THR A 28 -6.01 -4.59 -11.33
N GLY A 29 -6.44 -3.69 -10.44
CA GLY A 29 -7.79 -3.65 -9.88
C GLY A 29 -8.16 -4.89 -9.03
N LYS A 30 -7.18 -5.72 -8.65
CA LYS A 30 -7.43 -6.97 -7.91
C LYS A 30 -7.30 -6.75 -6.41
N PRO A 31 -8.30 -7.12 -5.59
CA PRO A 31 -8.17 -7.04 -4.13
C PRO A 31 -7.18 -8.09 -3.61
N PHE A 32 -6.50 -7.75 -2.52
CA PHE A 32 -5.59 -8.69 -1.84
C PHE A 32 -5.79 -8.71 -0.33
N GLU A 33 -5.44 -9.84 0.26
CA GLU A 33 -5.35 -10.06 1.69
C GLU A 33 -3.91 -10.45 2.00
N ILE A 34 -3.26 -9.70 2.88
CA ILE A 34 -1.93 -10.05 3.39
C ILE A 34 -2.05 -10.48 4.84
N ILE A 35 -1.43 -11.61 5.17
CA ILE A 35 -1.35 -12.18 6.52
C ILE A 35 0.11 -12.18 7.00
N ASN A 36 0.35 -12.46 8.28
CA ASN A 36 1.70 -12.54 8.87
C ASN A 36 2.57 -11.31 8.58
N ILE A 37 1.97 -10.11 8.57
CA ILE A 37 2.70 -8.88 8.24
C ILE A 37 3.89 -8.74 9.18
N ARG A 38 5.10 -8.77 8.62
CA ARG A 38 6.36 -8.62 9.36
C ARG A 38 6.57 -9.63 10.49
N ALA A 39 6.03 -10.84 10.35
CA ALA A 39 6.14 -11.88 11.39
C ALA A 39 7.60 -12.24 11.75
N GLY A 40 8.55 -12.08 10.83
CA GLY A 40 9.99 -12.35 11.07
C GLY A 40 10.76 -11.20 11.73
N ARG A 41 10.12 -10.14 12.23
CA ARG A 41 10.78 -8.99 12.85
C ARG A 41 10.53 -8.96 14.36
N GLU A 42 11.47 -8.39 15.11
CA GLU A 42 11.34 -8.17 16.58
C GLU A 42 10.04 -7.46 16.96
N ASN A 43 9.61 -6.51 16.13
CA ASN A 43 8.34 -5.80 16.27
C ASN A 43 7.45 -6.15 15.08
N PRO A 44 6.59 -7.19 15.13
CA PRO A 44 5.71 -7.57 14.02
C PRO A 44 4.62 -6.53 13.68
N GLY A 45 3.90 -6.77 12.59
CA GLY A 45 2.71 -6.02 12.19
C GLY A 45 2.95 -4.68 11.51
N LEU A 46 1.86 -3.97 11.22
CA LEU A 46 1.88 -2.63 10.64
C LEU A 46 2.54 -1.63 11.59
N ARG A 47 3.30 -0.69 11.01
CA ARG A 47 4.02 0.39 11.71
C ARG A 47 3.60 1.71 11.08
N PRO A 48 3.89 2.87 11.70
CA PRO A 48 3.42 4.15 11.19
C PRO A 48 3.74 4.39 9.70
N GLN A 49 4.93 4.00 9.24
CA GLN A 49 5.30 4.11 7.83
C GLN A 49 4.50 3.18 6.90
N HIS A 50 4.08 2.01 7.39
CA HIS A 50 3.24 1.09 6.61
C HIS A 50 1.82 1.64 6.49
N LEU A 51 1.27 2.16 7.59
CA LEU A 51 -0.04 2.79 7.60
C LEU A 51 -0.06 4.01 6.67
N ALA A 52 0.99 4.83 6.67
CA ALA A 52 1.12 5.93 5.72
C ALA A 52 1.04 5.47 4.26
N SER A 53 1.71 4.36 3.90
CA SER A 53 1.59 3.75 2.56
C SER A 53 0.20 3.21 2.27
N VAL A 54 -0.41 2.49 3.22
CA VAL A 54 -1.75 1.91 3.06
C VAL A 54 -2.81 2.99 2.89
N HIS A 55 -2.82 4.03 3.73
CA HIS A 55 -3.77 5.13 3.65
C HIS A 55 -3.57 5.97 2.40
N SER A 56 -2.33 6.21 1.99
CA SER A 56 -2.03 6.90 0.72
C SER A 56 -2.56 6.12 -0.48
N ALA A 57 -2.27 4.81 -0.54
CA ALA A 57 -2.77 3.92 -1.58
C ALA A 57 -4.31 3.88 -1.61
N ALA A 58 -4.95 3.85 -0.45
CA ALA A 58 -6.40 3.86 -0.35
C ALA A 58 -7.00 5.19 -0.80
N ARG A 59 -6.36 6.32 -0.50
CA ARG A 59 -6.81 7.64 -0.96
C ARG A 59 -6.72 7.79 -2.49
N ILE A 60 -5.68 7.21 -3.10
CA ILE A 60 -5.51 7.25 -4.57
C ILE A 60 -6.55 6.39 -5.29
N SER A 61 -6.82 5.20 -4.75
CA SER A 61 -7.70 4.21 -5.39
C SER A 61 -9.10 4.14 -4.77
N SER A 62 -9.47 5.13 -3.95
CA SER A 62 -10.72 5.13 -3.17
C SER A 62 -11.01 3.77 -2.51
N ALA A 63 -9.97 3.11 -1.98
CA ALA A 63 -10.03 1.70 -1.58
C ALA A 63 -10.76 1.50 -0.26
N CYS A 64 -11.40 0.34 -0.12
CA CYS A 64 -11.87 -0.16 1.18
C CYS A 64 -10.75 -0.93 1.89
N LEU A 65 -10.64 -0.75 3.21
CA LEU A 65 -9.60 -1.33 4.06
C LEU A 65 -10.22 -2.11 5.22
N GLU A 66 -9.66 -3.27 5.55
CA GLU A 66 -9.91 -3.96 6.82
C GLU A 66 -8.56 -4.28 7.49
N GLY A 67 -8.41 -3.97 8.78
CA GLY A 67 -7.19 -4.27 9.54
C GLY A 67 -6.03 -3.26 9.33
N ALA A 68 -6.31 -2.06 8.84
CA ALA A 68 -5.34 -0.98 8.68
C ALA A 68 -5.09 -0.23 10.00
N GLU A 69 -4.58 -0.95 11.01
CA GLU A 69 -4.29 -0.42 12.35
C GLU A 69 -2.87 -0.77 12.81
N LEU A 70 -2.34 0.00 13.77
CA LEU A 70 -0.98 -0.19 14.26
C LEU A 70 -0.83 -1.58 14.89
N GLY A 71 0.23 -2.31 14.53
CA GLY A 71 0.49 -3.65 15.03
C GLY A 71 -0.31 -4.76 14.34
N SER A 72 -1.24 -4.42 13.43
CA SER A 72 -2.02 -5.45 12.72
C SER A 72 -1.14 -6.41 11.94
N LEU A 73 -1.44 -7.71 12.07
CA LEU A 73 -0.78 -8.79 11.34
C LEU A 73 -1.49 -9.13 10.03
N ARG A 74 -2.62 -8.48 9.76
CA ARG A 74 -3.50 -8.80 8.64
C ARG A 74 -4.12 -7.55 8.05
N LEU A 75 -4.10 -7.44 6.73
CA LEU A 75 -4.72 -6.33 6.01
C LEU A 75 -5.46 -6.87 4.80
N ARG A 76 -6.71 -6.42 4.61
CA ARG A 76 -7.40 -6.50 3.32
C ARG A 76 -7.44 -5.15 2.67
N PHE A 77 -7.15 -5.13 1.38
CA PHE A 77 -7.14 -3.96 0.55
C PHE A 77 -7.95 -4.22 -0.72
N ILE A 78 -8.96 -3.38 -0.95
CA ILE A 78 -9.92 -3.52 -2.03
C ILE A 78 -9.88 -2.21 -2.85
N PRO A 79 -9.12 -2.16 -3.95
CA PRO A 79 -9.03 -0.95 -4.77
C PRO A 79 -10.33 -0.72 -5.54
N ASN A 80 -10.62 0.56 -5.79
CA ASN A 80 -11.55 0.99 -6.83
C ASN A 80 -10.75 1.62 -8.00
N GLU A 81 -11.48 2.09 -9.01
CA GLU A 81 -10.88 2.81 -10.13
C GLU A 81 -10.16 4.08 -9.64
N VAL A 82 -8.92 4.27 -10.08
CA VAL A 82 -8.15 5.46 -9.75
C VAL A 82 -8.52 6.59 -10.72
N GLU A 83 -8.95 7.71 -10.17
CA GLU A 83 -9.26 8.92 -10.92
C GLU A 83 -7.99 9.75 -11.17
N PRO A 84 -7.83 10.38 -12.35
CA PRO A 84 -6.74 11.32 -12.56
C PRO A 84 -6.99 12.60 -11.74
N GLY A 85 -6.00 13.04 -10.96
CA GLY A 85 -6.09 14.30 -10.22
C GLY A 85 -4.89 14.59 -9.33
N GLU A 86 -4.94 15.75 -8.66
CA GLU A 86 -3.94 16.12 -7.64
C GLU A 86 -4.23 15.42 -6.31
N TYR A 87 -3.26 14.66 -5.82
CA TYR A 87 -3.35 14.00 -4.52
C TYR A 87 -2.39 14.67 -3.53
N ARG A 88 -2.93 15.15 -2.41
CA ARG A 88 -2.14 15.59 -1.25
C ARG A 88 -2.09 14.47 -0.23
N LEU A 89 -0.90 13.97 0.07
CA LEU A 89 -0.68 12.83 0.95
C LEU A 89 0.12 13.29 2.16
N ASP A 90 -0.49 13.27 3.34
CA ASP A 90 0.20 13.63 4.57
C ASP A 90 1.03 12.45 5.06
N VAL A 91 2.35 12.58 4.95
CA VAL A 91 3.30 11.54 5.34
C VAL A 91 4.16 12.04 6.50
N SER A 92 4.09 11.35 7.63
CA SER A 92 4.61 11.85 8.91
C SER A 92 6.14 11.96 8.99
N THR A 93 6.89 11.33 8.09
CA THR A 93 8.36 11.39 8.07
C THR A 93 8.90 11.37 6.64
N ALA A 94 10.04 12.03 6.41
CA ALA A 94 10.73 12.01 5.11
C ALA A 94 11.07 10.58 4.63
N GLY A 95 11.37 9.67 5.57
CA GLY A 95 11.58 8.26 5.28
C GLY A 95 10.32 7.53 4.81
N ALA A 96 9.13 7.97 5.21
CA ALA A 96 7.87 7.40 4.73
C ALA A 96 7.44 8.02 3.39
N THR A 97 7.85 9.25 3.07
CA THR A 97 7.56 9.90 1.78
C THR A 97 8.10 9.10 0.60
N SER A 98 9.38 8.67 0.67
CA SER A 98 9.99 7.83 -0.38
C SER A 98 9.31 6.47 -0.50
N LEU A 99 8.81 5.91 0.60
CA LEU A 99 8.10 4.63 0.62
C LEU A 99 6.68 4.73 0.04
N VAL A 100 6.00 5.85 0.27
CA VAL A 100 4.74 6.18 -0.41
C VAL A 100 4.99 6.33 -1.89
N LEU A 101 6.03 7.06 -2.30
CA LEU A 101 6.42 7.20 -3.70
C LEU A 101 6.67 5.83 -4.34
N GLN A 102 7.43 4.94 -3.70
CA GLN A 102 7.63 3.56 -4.20
C GLN A 102 6.31 2.80 -4.42
N THR A 103 5.30 3.05 -3.60
CA THR A 103 4.01 2.37 -3.67
C THR A 103 3.17 2.87 -4.85
N ILE A 104 3.34 4.13 -5.26
CA ILE A 104 2.48 4.78 -6.27
C ILE A 104 3.20 4.97 -7.62
N PHE A 105 4.54 4.94 -7.62
CA PHE A 105 5.36 5.18 -8.79
C PHE A 105 5.03 4.26 -9.96
N PHE A 106 4.85 2.96 -9.70
CA PHE A 106 4.51 2.01 -10.75
C PHE A 106 3.10 2.22 -11.32
N HIS A 107 2.15 2.66 -10.49
CA HIS A 107 0.84 3.06 -11.00
C HIS A 107 0.97 4.29 -11.91
N TRP A 108 1.71 5.30 -11.45
CA TRP A 108 1.91 6.53 -12.20
C TRP A 108 2.56 6.29 -13.58
N LEU A 109 3.60 5.46 -13.65
CA LEU A 109 4.26 5.11 -14.91
C LEU A 109 3.36 4.29 -15.86
N SER A 110 2.40 3.54 -15.33
CA SER A 110 1.48 2.72 -16.14
C SER A 110 0.38 3.53 -16.85
N ARG A 111 0.27 4.84 -16.59
CA ARG A 111 -0.74 5.71 -17.19
C ARG A 111 -0.20 6.40 -18.45
N GLU A 112 -1.01 6.45 -19.51
CA GLU A 112 -0.67 7.15 -20.76
C GLU A 112 -0.69 8.69 -20.61
N ASN A 113 -1.42 9.23 -19.63
CA ASN A 113 -1.46 10.66 -19.30
C ASN A 113 -0.94 10.90 -17.87
N LEU A 114 0.24 11.49 -17.77
CA LEU A 114 0.92 11.76 -16.49
C LEU A 114 0.18 12.89 -15.74
N VAL A 115 -0.27 12.62 -14.51
CA VAL A 115 -0.86 13.62 -13.62
C VAL A 115 0.20 14.10 -12.62
N PRO A 116 0.37 15.41 -12.36
CA PRO A 116 1.39 15.88 -11.42
C PRO A 116 1.19 15.32 -10.02
N LEU A 117 2.23 14.72 -9.43
CA LEU A 117 2.25 14.29 -8.04
C LEU A 117 2.99 15.35 -7.21
N LEU A 118 2.28 16.00 -6.29
CA LEU A 118 2.85 16.93 -5.33
C LEU A 118 2.91 16.23 -3.96
N LEU A 119 4.13 15.90 -3.52
CA LEU A 119 4.43 15.32 -2.21
C LEU A 119 4.81 16.40 -1.19
#